data_AF-A0AAV7EW18-F1
#
_entry.id   AF-A0AAV7EW18-F1
#
_cell.length_a   1.000
_cell.length_b   1.000
_cell.length_c   1.000
_cell.angle_alpha   90.00
_cell.angle_beta   90.00
_cell.angle_gamma   90.00
#
_symmetry.space_group_name_H-M   'P 1'
#
loop_
_entity.id
_entity.type
_entity.pdbx_description
1 polymer ?
#
loop_
_entity_poly.entity_id
_entity_poly.type
_entity_poly.pdbx_seq_one_letter_code
_entity_poly.pdbx_strand_id
1 'polypeptide(L)'
;MAIIEEVRSRTEEGGGRGRQASRSPMTNQTTVNQVAEGIANQKTVGRRFSLGLFPSLFLFHLLVILILIAFLAIRGFNAGVRRRKFDPLHWYPELLTSSACASAAALALLVATLRIPDKAPRIIFWLAPCLTVAAAVLLLSIDSPGGLAAGALTLVFAVIQSMYGCWVTPRRTHAAEILSAALRATAENTVLIGGYVVVAVLVGLIYSCLWTLGVGSAYAVGGRFAALFVFAFLFSLAWTMQVIKNVVLVAVARVAHLHFALGQRGFDAREAFAGACTVSAGSVCGGSCLVPVLGVVRGLARAMNLVAEDKDEFMFSCAHCYMGVADRLVRFGNRWGFVHVGAHGKGLVRASGDTWEMFDRLGLVRLVDTDLTASCCFLAGVSGGAVCALVGGSWALAVDKSLATSVSIYAFLIGYFMSRVAMAWPQACVTAYIVAYAENPQNPRFDSTIADRIRQLQPPREEV
;
A
#
# COMPACT_ATOMS: atom_id res chain seq x y z
N MET A 1 -10.99 48.79 -8.50
CA MET A 1 -11.13 49.98 -7.63
C MET A 1 -12.40 50.72 -8.04
N ALA A 2 -13.51 50.02 -7.86
CA ALA A 2 -14.91 50.38 -8.11
C ALA A 2 -15.67 49.18 -7.51
N ILE A 3 -16.85 49.38 -6.93
CA ILE A 3 -17.52 48.49 -5.96
C ILE A 3 -17.07 48.75 -4.50
N ILE A 4 -16.98 50.02 -4.09
CA ILE A 4 -17.20 50.47 -2.69
C ILE A 4 -17.93 51.82 -2.78
N GLU A 5 -19.13 51.86 -3.36
CA GLU A 5 -19.95 53.08 -3.38
C GLU A 5 -21.47 52.85 -3.35
N GLU A 6 -21.92 51.62 -3.05
CA GLU A 6 -23.34 51.24 -3.07
C GLU A 6 -23.91 50.93 -1.67
N VAL A 7 -23.28 51.43 -0.60
CA VAL A 7 -23.77 51.25 0.79
C VAL A 7 -24.07 52.59 1.48
N ARG A 8 -23.86 53.73 0.81
CA ARG A 8 -23.97 55.06 1.43
C ARG A 8 -25.27 55.83 1.14
N SER A 9 -26.25 55.27 0.43
CA SER A 9 -27.45 56.01 -0.01
C SER A 9 -28.78 55.62 0.65
N ARG A 10 -28.80 54.89 1.78
CA ARG A 10 -30.06 54.48 2.44
C ARG A 10 -30.19 54.84 3.93
N THR A 11 -29.57 55.93 4.36
CA THR A 11 -29.80 56.48 5.70
C THR A 11 -29.77 57.99 5.62
N GLU A 12 -30.90 58.60 5.26
CA GLU A 12 -31.32 59.94 5.69
C GLU A 12 -32.69 60.26 5.06
N GLU A 13 -33.77 59.86 5.72
CA GLU A 13 -35.07 60.56 5.70
C GLU A 13 -36.02 59.91 6.71
N GLY A 14 -36.61 60.71 7.61
CA GLY A 14 -37.76 60.33 8.43
C GLY A 14 -37.54 60.30 9.95
N GLY A 15 -37.60 61.47 10.59
CA GLY A 15 -37.78 61.58 12.04
C GLY A 15 -39.21 61.22 12.48
N GLY A 16 -39.33 60.51 13.61
CA GLY A 16 -40.62 60.25 14.27
C GLY A 16 -40.47 59.41 15.54
N ARG A 17 -40.85 59.98 16.69
CA ARG A 17 -40.74 59.43 18.05
C ARG A 17 -41.28 57.99 18.21
N GLY A 18 -40.48 57.13 18.84
CA GLY A 18 -40.94 55.89 19.47
C GLY A 18 -39.81 55.24 20.28
N ARG A 19 -39.95 55.18 21.61
CA ARG A 19 -38.97 54.54 22.52
C ARG A 19 -38.79 53.07 22.16
N GLN A 20 -37.58 52.66 21.75
CA GLN A 20 -37.15 51.26 21.90
C GLN A 20 -35.63 51.19 22.09
N ALA A 21 -35.24 50.39 23.08
CA ALA A 21 -33.91 50.34 23.65
C ALA A 21 -32.83 49.89 22.66
N SER A 22 -31.70 50.60 22.69
CA SER A 22 -30.42 50.19 22.11
C SER A 22 -29.98 48.84 22.69
N ARG A 23 -29.89 47.80 21.85
CA ARG A 23 -29.13 46.58 22.13
C ARG A 23 -28.20 46.29 20.96
N SER A 24 -26.92 46.47 21.21
CA SER A 24 -25.76 46.18 20.37
C SER A 24 -25.73 44.74 19.82
N PRO A 25 -25.17 44.49 18.61
CA PRO A 25 -25.12 43.17 17.97
C PRO A 25 -23.96 42.28 18.45
N MET A 26 -23.49 42.42 19.69
CA MET A 26 -22.37 41.60 20.20
C MET A 26 -22.75 40.13 20.44
N THR A 27 -24.02 39.82 20.72
CA THR A 27 -24.45 38.48 21.17
C THR A 27 -24.49 37.41 20.08
N ASN A 28 -24.66 37.78 18.81
CA ASN A 28 -24.69 36.80 17.70
C ASN A 28 -23.28 36.34 17.28
N GLN A 29 -22.27 37.19 17.43
CA GLN A 29 -20.91 36.86 17.01
C GLN A 29 -20.21 35.96 18.05
N THR A 30 -20.52 36.14 19.33
CA THR A 30 -20.01 35.28 20.41
C THR A 30 -20.58 33.86 20.33
N THR A 31 -21.87 33.70 20.03
CA THR A 31 -22.49 32.37 19.87
C THR A 31 -21.98 31.65 18.63
N VAL A 32 -21.81 32.34 17.49
CA VAL A 32 -21.22 31.73 16.28
C VAL A 32 -19.77 31.30 16.53
N ASN A 33 -18.97 32.13 17.20
CA ASN A 33 -17.59 31.78 17.55
C ASN A 33 -17.52 30.61 18.55
N GLN A 34 -18.39 30.57 19.55
CA GLN A 34 -18.46 29.46 20.52
C GLN A 34 -18.93 28.15 19.90
N VAL A 35 -19.87 28.19 18.95
CA VAL A 35 -20.31 27.00 18.19
C VAL A 35 -19.19 26.53 17.24
N ALA A 36 -18.49 27.46 16.58
CA ALA A 36 -17.34 27.14 15.74
C ALA A 36 -16.17 26.55 16.56
N GLU A 37 -15.89 27.09 17.75
CA GLU A 37 -14.92 26.55 18.70
C GLU A 37 -15.35 25.18 19.23
N GLY A 38 -16.62 24.99 19.56
CA GLY A 38 -17.16 23.68 19.98
C GLY A 38 -17.01 22.60 18.91
N ILE A 39 -17.33 22.94 17.65
CA ILE A 39 -17.16 22.04 16.50
C ILE A 39 -15.67 21.78 16.22
N ALA A 40 -14.82 22.81 16.32
CA ALA A 40 -13.37 22.66 16.17
C ALA A 40 -12.78 21.78 17.27
N ASN A 41 -13.21 21.95 18.52
CA ASN A 41 -12.73 21.19 19.66
C ASN A 41 -13.21 19.73 19.60
N GLN A 42 -14.46 19.48 19.20
CA GLN A 42 -15.00 18.13 18.98
C GLN A 42 -14.28 17.41 17.82
N LYS A 43 -13.99 18.11 16.72
CA LYS A 43 -13.13 17.60 15.63
C LYS A 43 -11.70 17.31 16.09
N THR A 44 -11.18 18.08 17.04
CA THR A 44 -9.82 17.92 17.58
C THR A 44 -9.73 16.74 18.56
N VAL A 45 -10.75 16.53 19.40
CA VAL A 45 -10.85 15.40 20.33
C VAL A 45 -11.04 14.08 19.59
N GLY A 46 -11.97 14.02 18.62
CA GLY A 46 -12.15 12.82 17.78
C GLY A 46 -10.90 12.47 16.98
N ARG A 47 -10.17 13.49 16.48
CA ARG A 47 -8.87 13.32 15.81
C ARG A 47 -7.81 12.77 16.78
N ARG A 48 -7.69 13.29 18.01
CA ARG A 48 -6.75 12.76 19.02
C ARG A 48 -7.05 11.31 19.41
N PHE A 49 -8.33 10.94 19.55
CA PHE A 49 -8.74 9.58 19.90
C PHE A 49 -8.42 8.57 18.78
N SER A 50 -8.73 8.91 17.51
CA SER A 50 -8.40 8.03 16.37
C SER A 50 -6.90 7.93 16.11
N LEU A 51 -6.13 8.97 16.44
CA LEU A 51 -4.66 8.97 16.35
C LEU A 51 -4.03 7.97 17.33
N GLY A 52 -4.66 7.73 18.50
CA GLY A 52 -4.15 6.80 19.52
C GLY A 52 -4.64 5.36 19.37
N LEU A 53 -5.85 5.13 18.86
CA LEU A 53 -6.47 3.78 18.85
C LEU A 53 -5.76 2.80 17.92
N PHE A 54 -5.54 3.16 16.65
CA PHE A 54 -4.95 2.24 15.66
C PHE A 54 -3.50 1.86 15.96
N PRO A 55 -2.61 2.77 16.39
CA PRO A 55 -1.27 2.39 16.86
C PRO A 55 -1.34 1.50 18.09
N SER A 56 -2.22 1.81 19.04
CA SER A 56 -2.38 1.00 20.26
C SER A 56 -2.86 -0.42 19.93
N LEU A 57 -3.83 -0.56 19.02
CA LEU A 57 -4.30 -1.86 18.52
C LEU A 57 -3.18 -2.65 17.84
N PHE A 58 -2.38 -1.99 17.01
CA PHE A 58 -1.26 -2.62 16.32
C PHE A 58 -0.18 -3.09 17.30
N LEU A 59 0.19 -2.26 18.28
CA LEU A 59 1.14 -2.61 19.33
C LEU A 59 0.62 -3.74 20.23
N PHE A 60 -0.66 -3.70 20.59
CA PHE A 60 -1.30 -4.78 21.34
C PHE A 60 -1.29 -6.09 20.56
N HIS A 61 -1.61 -6.05 19.26
CA HIS A 61 -1.48 -7.19 18.36
C HIS A 61 -0.06 -7.76 18.35
N LEU A 62 0.97 -6.92 18.23
CA LEU A 62 2.37 -7.36 18.24
C LEU A 62 2.72 -8.02 19.58
N LEU A 63 2.31 -7.42 20.71
CA LEU A 63 2.53 -7.97 22.04
C LEU A 63 1.88 -9.36 22.19
N VAL A 64 0.62 -9.50 21.79
CA VAL A 64 -0.12 -10.78 21.85
C VAL A 64 0.58 -11.84 20.99
N ILE A 65 1.03 -11.48 19.79
CA ILE A 65 1.72 -12.41 18.89
C ILE A 65 3.09 -12.80 19.45
N LEU A 66 3.84 -11.89 20.04
CA LEU A 66 5.13 -12.21 20.67
C LEU A 66 4.96 -13.13 21.88
N ILE A 67 3.95 -12.89 22.72
CA ILE A 67 3.60 -13.79 23.83
C ILE A 67 3.21 -15.17 23.30
N LEU A 68 2.41 -15.21 22.23
CA LEU A 68 2.00 -16.47 21.60
C LEU A 68 3.19 -17.22 21.01
N ILE A 69 4.13 -16.54 20.34
CA ILE A 69 5.37 -17.13 19.82
C ILE A 69 6.17 -17.73 20.98
N ALA A 70 6.39 -16.97 22.06
CA ALA A 70 7.15 -17.45 23.22
C ALA A 70 6.49 -18.68 23.86
N PHE A 71 5.18 -18.63 24.09
CA PHE A 71 4.42 -19.74 24.64
C PHE A 71 4.48 -21.00 23.76
N LEU A 72 4.28 -20.84 22.45
CA LEU A 72 4.33 -21.94 21.50
C LEU A 72 5.75 -22.47 21.34
N ALA A 73 6.77 -21.62 21.37
CA ALA A 73 8.18 -22.05 21.30
C ALA A 73 8.55 -22.94 22.50
N ILE A 74 8.17 -22.54 23.72
CA ILE A 74 8.39 -23.35 24.94
C ILE A 74 7.66 -24.69 24.83
N ARG A 75 6.39 -24.69 24.40
CA ARG A 75 5.62 -25.92 24.25
C ARG A 75 6.12 -26.81 23.11
N GLY A 76 6.48 -26.20 21.99
CA GLY A 76 7.00 -26.85 20.79
C GLY A 76 8.32 -27.53 21.05
N PHE A 77 9.24 -26.87 21.77
CA PHE A 77 10.49 -27.47 22.22
C PHE A 77 10.24 -28.69 23.12
N ASN A 78 9.37 -28.54 24.12
CA ASN A 78 9.00 -29.61 25.04
C ASN A 78 8.23 -30.78 24.39
N ALA A 79 7.52 -30.52 23.29
CA ALA A 79 6.78 -31.52 22.52
C ALA A 79 7.67 -32.22 21.47
N GLY A 80 8.57 -31.47 20.83
CA GLY A 80 9.54 -31.99 19.85
C GLY A 80 10.46 -33.04 20.46
N VAL A 81 10.98 -32.79 21.67
CA VAL A 81 11.76 -33.76 22.46
C VAL A 81 10.97 -35.05 22.72
N ARG A 82 9.64 -34.96 22.88
CA ARG A 82 8.78 -36.12 23.20
C ARG A 82 8.24 -36.87 21.99
N ARG A 83 8.08 -36.24 20.82
CA ARG A 83 7.31 -36.81 19.70
C ARG A 83 8.11 -37.14 18.44
N ARG A 84 9.40 -36.78 18.31
CA ARG A 84 10.26 -37.03 17.12
C ARG A 84 9.62 -36.68 15.76
N LYS A 85 8.59 -35.83 15.71
CA LYS A 85 7.80 -35.52 14.50
C LYS A 85 8.21 -34.21 13.82
N PHE A 86 9.03 -33.40 14.48
CA PHE A 86 9.50 -32.12 13.97
C PHE A 86 10.98 -32.02 14.31
N ASP A 87 11.84 -31.88 13.30
CA ASP A 87 13.26 -31.64 13.48
C ASP A 87 13.55 -30.14 13.31
N PRO A 88 13.77 -29.41 14.41
CA PRO A 88 14.09 -27.98 14.37
C PRO A 88 15.34 -27.66 13.55
N LEU A 89 16.29 -28.60 13.44
CA LEU A 89 17.57 -28.35 12.78
C LEU A 89 17.46 -28.21 11.26
N HIS A 90 16.40 -28.72 10.64
CA HIS A 90 16.21 -28.62 9.19
C HIS A 90 15.28 -27.45 8.82
N TRP A 91 14.18 -27.29 9.57
CA TRP A 91 13.15 -26.31 9.22
C TRP A 91 13.59 -24.84 9.43
N TYR A 92 14.35 -24.55 10.49
CA TYR A 92 14.76 -23.16 10.78
C TYR A 92 15.87 -22.64 9.85
N PRO A 93 16.97 -23.37 9.59
CA PRO A 93 18.01 -22.88 8.70
C PRO A 93 17.52 -22.63 7.27
N GLU A 94 16.65 -23.47 6.74
CA GLU A 94 16.07 -23.33 5.39
C GLU A 94 15.23 -22.05 5.25
N LEU A 95 14.39 -21.76 6.24
CA LEU A 95 13.56 -20.54 6.25
C LEU A 95 14.38 -19.28 6.55
N LEU A 96 15.38 -19.35 7.41
CA LEU A 96 16.24 -18.20 7.72
C LEU A 96 17.15 -17.84 6.53
N THR A 97 17.75 -18.84 5.88
CA THR A 97 18.57 -18.62 4.68
C THR A 97 17.74 -18.10 3.51
N SER A 98 16.56 -18.67 3.26
CA SER A 98 15.65 -18.16 2.23
C SER A 98 15.16 -16.74 2.53
N SER A 99 14.91 -16.38 3.80
CA SER A 99 14.54 -15.01 4.20
C SER A 99 15.69 -14.00 4.01
N ALA A 100 16.94 -14.41 4.24
CA ALA A 100 18.10 -13.57 3.94
C ALA A 100 18.28 -13.38 2.43
N CYS A 101 18.16 -14.46 1.64
CA CYS A 101 18.16 -14.40 0.17
C CYS A 101 17.02 -13.51 -0.35
N ALA A 102 15.84 -13.56 0.28
CA ALA A 102 14.70 -12.71 -0.03
C ALA A 102 15.04 -11.23 0.07
N SER A 103 15.65 -10.85 1.18
CA SER A 103 16.01 -9.46 1.48
C SER A 103 17.05 -8.96 0.48
N ALA A 104 18.04 -9.79 0.14
CA ALA A 104 19.03 -9.48 -0.88
C ALA A 104 18.40 -9.34 -2.28
N ALA A 105 17.53 -10.27 -2.69
CA ALA A 105 16.84 -10.21 -3.98
C ALA A 105 15.91 -9.00 -4.09
N ALA A 106 15.18 -8.67 -3.01
CA ALA A 106 14.33 -7.50 -2.91
C ALA A 106 15.11 -6.20 -3.09
N LEU A 107 16.26 -6.07 -2.41
CA LEU A 107 17.14 -4.91 -2.53
C LEU A 107 17.80 -4.83 -3.91
N ALA A 108 18.20 -5.96 -4.49
CA ALA A 108 18.74 -6.01 -5.85
C ALA A 108 17.72 -5.54 -6.89
N LEU A 109 16.46 -5.98 -6.77
CA LEU A 109 15.38 -5.57 -7.65
C LEU A 109 15.03 -4.07 -7.48
N LEU A 110 15.07 -3.57 -6.23
CA LEU A 110 14.95 -2.14 -5.97
C LEU A 110 16.07 -1.35 -6.64
N VAL A 111 17.33 -1.75 -6.43
CA VAL A 111 18.49 -1.08 -7.06
C VAL A 111 18.37 -1.09 -8.58
N ALA A 112 18.00 -2.22 -9.18
CA ALA A 112 17.74 -2.31 -10.61
C ALA A 112 16.63 -1.32 -11.04
N THR A 113 15.54 -1.25 -10.28
CA THR A 113 14.43 -0.31 -10.57
C THR A 113 14.87 1.16 -10.51
N LEU A 114 15.75 1.51 -9.57
CA LEU A 114 16.26 2.87 -9.43
C LEU A 114 17.31 3.24 -10.48
N ARG A 115 18.10 2.26 -10.95
CA ARG A 115 19.19 2.48 -11.91
C ARG A 115 18.72 2.52 -13.37
N ILE A 116 17.71 1.73 -13.70
CA ILE A 116 17.16 1.62 -15.07
C ILE A 116 15.62 1.72 -15.07
N PRO A 117 15.05 2.87 -14.64
CA PRO A 117 13.61 3.02 -14.48
C PRO A 117 12.83 2.92 -15.79
N ASP A 118 13.47 3.25 -16.91
CA ASP A 118 12.98 3.11 -18.28
C ASP A 118 12.70 1.64 -18.66
N LYS A 119 13.50 0.71 -18.14
CA LYS A 119 13.39 -0.73 -18.44
C LYS A 119 12.73 -1.53 -17.32
N ALA A 120 12.69 -0.99 -16.10
CA ALA A 120 12.26 -1.73 -14.92
C ALA A 120 10.85 -2.33 -15.03
N PRO A 121 9.80 -1.60 -15.48
CA PRO A 121 8.48 -2.21 -15.69
C PRO A 121 8.54 -3.39 -16.64
N ARG A 122 9.24 -3.25 -17.78
CA ARG A 122 9.39 -4.33 -18.77
C ARG A 122 10.06 -5.56 -18.14
N ILE A 123 11.16 -5.37 -17.41
CA ILE A 123 11.88 -6.46 -16.75
C ILE A 123 10.96 -7.17 -15.75
N ILE A 124 10.27 -6.42 -14.88
CA ILE A 124 9.38 -7.00 -13.85
C ILE A 124 8.25 -7.82 -14.47
N PHE A 125 7.60 -7.30 -15.52
CA PHE A 125 6.48 -7.98 -16.19
C PHE A 125 6.90 -9.29 -16.89
N TRP A 126 8.17 -9.45 -17.26
CA TRP A 126 8.70 -10.70 -17.82
C TRP A 126 9.26 -11.63 -16.73
N LEU A 127 9.98 -11.06 -15.76
CA LEU A 127 10.63 -11.80 -14.70
C LEU A 127 9.62 -12.53 -13.80
N ALA A 128 8.52 -11.88 -13.43
CA ALA A 128 7.52 -12.44 -12.52
C ALA A 128 6.86 -13.73 -13.04
N PRO A 129 6.29 -13.80 -14.26
CA PRO A 129 5.72 -15.05 -14.76
C PRO A 129 6.78 -16.14 -14.92
N CYS A 130 7.99 -15.83 -15.42
CA CYS A 130 9.06 -16.82 -15.58
C CYS A 130 9.44 -17.48 -14.24
N LEU A 131 9.66 -16.67 -13.19
CA LEU A 131 9.96 -17.19 -11.86
C LEU A 131 8.77 -17.93 -11.25
N THR A 132 7.55 -17.47 -11.50
CA THR A 132 6.34 -18.16 -11.01
C THR A 132 6.18 -19.54 -11.66
N VAL A 133 6.47 -19.68 -12.96
CA VAL A 133 6.50 -20.98 -13.64
C VAL A 133 7.56 -21.88 -13.02
N ALA A 134 8.77 -21.38 -12.79
CA ALA A 134 9.82 -22.16 -12.15
C ALA A 134 9.40 -22.64 -10.75
N ALA A 135 8.79 -21.77 -9.95
CA ALA A 135 8.26 -22.14 -8.63
C ALA A 135 7.10 -23.14 -8.73
N ALA A 136 6.24 -23.05 -9.74
CA ALA A 136 5.19 -24.02 -9.99
C ALA A 136 5.77 -25.41 -10.34
N VAL A 137 6.79 -25.48 -11.20
CA VAL A 137 7.48 -26.72 -11.55
C VAL A 137 8.11 -27.35 -10.31
N LEU A 138 8.76 -26.54 -9.46
CA LEU A 138 9.30 -27.01 -8.19
C LEU A 138 8.22 -27.60 -7.29
N LEU A 139 7.07 -26.93 -7.12
CA LEU A 139 5.98 -27.42 -6.28
C LEU A 139 5.35 -28.70 -6.84
N LEU A 140 5.23 -28.82 -8.16
CA LEU A 140 4.72 -30.01 -8.84
C LEU A 140 5.66 -31.21 -8.74
N SER A 141 6.96 -31.00 -8.58
CA SER A 141 7.93 -32.10 -8.37
C SER A 141 7.93 -32.63 -6.93
N ILE A 142 7.30 -31.92 -6.00
CA ILE A 142 7.07 -32.41 -4.64
C ILE A 142 5.91 -33.40 -4.70
N ASP A 143 6.21 -34.71 -4.75
CA ASP A 143 5.23 -35.83 -4.72
C ASP A 143 4.36 -35.85 -3.44
N SER A 144 3.54 -34.82 -3.26
CA SER A 144 2.65 -34.61 -2.14
C SER A 144 1.34 -33.99 -2.63
N PRO A 145 0.18 -34.33 -2.05
CA PRO A 145 -1.10 -33.73 -2.46
C PRO A 145 -1.11 -32.21 -2.33
N GLY A 146 -0.45 -31.67 -1.30
CA GLY A 146 -0.30 -30.23 -1.11
C GLY A 146 0.59 -29.58 -2.17
N GLY A 147 1.69 -30.23 -2.55
CA GLY A 147 2.59 -29.77 -3.62
C GLY A 147 1.89 -29.73 -4.96
N LEU A 148 1.14 -30.78 -5.30
CA LEU A 148 0.33 -30.84 -6.52
C LEU A 148 -0.71 -29.71 -6.58
N ALA A 149 -1.48 -29.51 -5.52
CA ALA A 149 -2.49 -28.45 -5.47
C ALA A 149 -1.87 -27.05 -5.55
N ALA A 150 -0.81 -26.79 -4.75
CA ALA A 150 -0.12 -25.51 -4.75
C ALA A 150 0.57 -25.23 -6.10
N GLY A 151 1.20 -26.24 -6.69
CA GLY A 151 1.85 -26.16 -7.99
C GLY A 151 0.87 -25.87 -9.13
N ALA A 152 -0.27 -26.56 -9.17
CA ALA A 152 -1.32 -26.31 -10.14
C ALA A 152 -1.90 -24.89 -10.03
N LEU A 153 -2.22 -24.42 -8.81
CA LEU A 153 -2.67 -23.05 -8.59
C LEU A 153 -1.61 -22.02 -9.03
N THR A 154 -0.35 -22.27 -8.70
CA THR A 154 0.77 -21.37 -9.04
C THR A 154 0.98 -21.31 -10.55
N LEU A 155 0.81 -22.42 -11.26
CA LEU A 155 0.89 -22.48 -12.72
C LEU A 155 -0.23 -21.68 -13.38
N VAL A 156 -1.48 -21.87 -12.94
CA VAL A 156 -2.63 -21.06 -13.42
C VAL A 156 -2.37 -19.58 -13.17
N PHE A 157 -1.86 -19.22 -11.98
CA PHE A 157 -1.50 -17.85 -11.65
C PHE A 157 -0.40 -17.30 -12.57
N ALA A 158 0.60 -18.10 -12.94
CA ALA A 158 1.64 -17.70 -13.88
C ALA A 158 1.10 -17.43 -15.30
N VAL A 159 0.12 -18.24 -15.75
CA VAL A 159 -0.58 -18.02 -17.03
C VAL A 159 -1.34 -16.71 -17.00
N ILE A 160 -2.10 -16.44 -15.93
CA ILE A 160 -2.84 -15.18 -15.75
C ILE A 160 -1.88 -13.98 -15.76
N GLN A 161 -0.75 -14.07 -15.05
CA GLN A 161 0.29 -13.03 -15.06
C GLN A 161 0.83 -12.78 -16.47
N SER A 162 1.08 -13.84 -17.23
CA SER A 162 1.59 -13.74 -18.61
C SER A 162 0.57 -13.07 -19.53
N MET A 163 -0.70 -13.49 -19.46
CA MET A 163 -1.79 -12.86 -20.22
C MET A 163 -1.95 -11.38 -19.86
N TYR A 164 -1.92 -11.06 -18.57
CA TYR A 164 -1.99 -9.67 -18.09
C TYR A 164 -0.79 -8.87 -18.59
N GLY A 165 0.43 -9.40 -18.52
CA GLY A 165 1.65 -8.78 -19.05
C GLY A 165 1.56 -8.46 -20.54
N CYS A 166 0.99 -9.37 -21.34
CA CYS A 166 0.70 -9.13 -22.75
C CYS A 166 -0.33 -8.01 -22.93
N TRP A 167 -1.46 -8.06 -22.21
CA TRP A 167 -2.56 -7.09 -22.30
C TRP A 167 -2.15 -5.66 -21.92
N VAL A 168 -1.27 -5.50 -20.93
CA VAL A 168 -0.82 -4.16 -20.50
C VAL A 168 0.33 -3.61 -21.34
N THR A 169 0.77 -4.32 -22.38
CA THR A 169 1.93 -3.92 -23.22
C THR A 169 1.91 -2.47 -23.67
N PRO A 170 0.80 -1.93 -24.23
CA PRO A 170 0.76 -0.55 -24.71
C PRO A 170 0.91 0.50 -23.60
N ARG A 171 0.63 0.12 -22.35
CA ARG A 171 0.68 1.00 -21.17
C ARG A 171 2.05 1.00 -20.49
N ARG A 172 2.94 0.07 -20.84
CA ARG A 172 4.26 -0.09 -20.19
C ARG A 172 5.19 1.09 -20.42
N THR A 173 5.19 1.68 -21.62
CA THR A 173 6.02 2.85 -21.96
C THR A 173 5.68 4.02 -21.06
N HIS A 174 4.40 4.34 -20.94
CA HIS A 174 3.92 5.41 -20.07
C HIS A 174 4.26 5.18 -18.59
N ALA A 175 4.14 3.93 -18.11
CA ALA A 175 4.52 3.58 -16.74
C ALA A 175 6.02 3.80 -16.48
N ALA A 176 6.88 3.54 -17.48
CA ALA A 176 8.32 3.76 -17.41
C ALA A 176 8.68 5.25 -17.43
N GLU A 177 7.99 6.05 -18.24
CA GLU A 177 8.12 7.51 -18.28
C GLU A 177 7.74 8.15 -16.94
N ILE A 178 6.56 7.81 -16.40
CA ILE A 178 6.11 8.29 -15.09
C ILE A 178 7.09 7.88 -13.99
N LEU A 179 7.54 6.62 -13.99
CA LEU A 179 8.50 6.14 -12.98
C LEU A 179 9.81 6.94 -13.05
N SER A 180 10.32 7.18 -14.26
CA SER A 180 11.55 7.94 -14.48
C SER A 180 11.42 9.40 -14.04
N ALA A 181 10.29 10.05 -14.36
CA ALA A 181 10.00 11.42 -13.94
C ALA A 181 9.85 11.52 -12.41
N ALA A 182 9.12 10.59 -11.80
CA ALA A 182 8.84 10.58 -10.37
C ALA A 182 10.09 10.35 -9.52
N LEU A 183 11.02 9.50 -9.96
CA LEU A 183 12.24 9.19 -9.20
C LEU A 183 13.20 10.38 -9.07
N ARG A 184 13.11 11.38 -9.95
CA ARG A 184 13.92 12.62 -9.87
C ARG A 184 13.76 13.32 -8.52
N ALA A 185 12.57 13.24 -7.92
CA ALA A 185 12.28 13.86 -6.63
C ALA A 185 13.08 13.28 -5.45
N THR A 186 13.65 12.09 -5.62
CA THR A 186 14.43 11.40 -4.60
C THR A 186 15.91 11.29 -4.92
N ALA A 187 16.35 11.79 -6.08
CA ALA A 187 17.72 11.62 -6.57
C ALA A 187 18.78 12.17 -5.60
N GLU A 188 18.57 13.36 -5.05
CA GLU A 188 19.50 14.00 -4.10
C GLU A 188 19.57 13.31 -2.74
N ASN A 189 18.49 12.67 -2.33
CA ASN A 189 18.36 12.03 -1.03
C ASN A 189 18.47 10.49 -1.13
N THR A 190 18.98 9.97 -2.25
CA THR A 190 19.03 8.53 -2.54
C THR A 190 19.70 7.73 -1.42
N VAL A 191 20.82 8.21 -0.87
CA VAL A 191 21.55 7.51 0.21
C VAL A 191 20.73 7.46 1.49
N LEU A 192 20.12 8.58 1.89
CA LEU A 192 19.31 8.66 3.10
C LEU A 192 18.07 7.77 2.98
N ILE A 193 17.33 7.90 1.87
CA ILE A 193 16.12 7.12 1.61
C ILE A 193 16.47 5.63 1.52
N GLY A 194 17.57 5.29 0.83
CA GLY A 194 18.08 3.93 0.74
C GLY A 194 18.39 3.35 2.11
N GLY A 195 19.04 4.11 2.99
CA GLY A 195 19.27 3.71 4.39
C GLY A 195 17.97 3.37 5.13
N TYR A 196 16.93 4.21 5.00
CA TYR A 196 15.63 3.94 5.60
C TYR A 196 14.96 2.67 5.05
N VAL A 197 15.02 2.46 3.73
CA VAL A 197 14.46 1.25 3.11
C VAL A 197 15.21 0.00 3.56
N VAL A 198 16.53 0.06 3.66
CA VAL A 198 17.35 -1.05 4.19
C VAL A 198 16.96 -1.35 5.64
N VAL A 199 16.83 -0.33 6.50
CA VAL A 199 16.37 -0.51 7.88
C VAL A 199 14.97 -1.14 7.92
N ALA A 200 14.04 -0.68 7.08
CA ALA A 200 12.70 -1.25 7.01
C ALA A 200 12.71 -2.73 6.57
N VAL A 201 13.54 -3.08 5.58
CA VAL A 201 13.74 -4.47 5.15
C VAL A 201 14.37 -5.30 6.28
N LEU A 202 15.35 -4.77 7.01
CA LEU A 202 15.97 -5.45 8.16
C LEU A 202 14.97 -5.69 9.30
N VAL A 203 14.15 -4.70 9.64
CA VAL A 203 13.07 -4.85 10.62
C VAL A 203 12.07 -5.92 10.16
N GLY A 204 11.70 -5.90 8.88
CA GLY A 204 10.87 -6.93 8.29
C GLY A 204 11.51 -8.32 8.36
N LEU A 205 12.81 -8.43 8.08
CA LEU A 205 13.55 -9.69 8.17
C LEU A 205 13.57 -10.22 9.61
N ILE A 206 13.92 -9.39 10.58
CA ILE A 206 13.92 -9.76 12.01
C ILE A 206 12.53 -10.24 12.43
N TYR A 207 11.48 -9.51 12.06
CA TYR A 207 10.11 -9.91 12.36
C TYR A 207 9.73 -11.23 11.68
N SER A 208 10.16 -11.44 10.43
CA SER A 208 9.93 -12.69 9.69
C SER A 208 10.62 -13.86 10.38
N CYS A 209 11.84 -13.68 10.87
CA CYS A 209 12.56 -14.70 11.64
C CYS A 209 11.83 -15.04 12.95
N LEU A 210 11.30 -14.06 13.67
CA LEU A 210 10.47 -14.32 14.85
C LEU A 210 9.16 -15.04 14.49
N TRP A 211 8.56 -14.64 13.38
CA TRP A 211 7.33 -15.23 12.87
C TRP A 211 7.52 -16.70 12.46
N THR A 212 8.64 -17.06 11.83
CA THR A 212 8.94 -18.46 11.47
C THR A 212 9.06 -19.32 12.72
N LEU A 213 9.73 -18.84 13.79
CA LEU A 213 9.75 -19.51 15.10
C LEU A 213 8.33 -19.83 15.61
N GLY A 214 7.41 -18.87 15.49
CA GLY A 214 6.01 -19.05 15.87
C GLY A 214 5.29 -20.14 15.07
N VAL A 215 5.38 -20.08 13.74
CA VAL A 215 4.70 -21.01 12.83
C VAL A 215 5.26 -22.43 12.95
N GLY A 216 6.59 -22.58 13.01
CA GLY A 216 7.24 -23.88 13.19
C GLY A 216 6.86 -24.52 14.52
N SER A 217 6.82 -23.72 15.59
CA SER A 217 6.41 -24.18 16.91
C SER A 217 4.91 -24.54 16.97
N ALA A 218 4.05 -23.79 16.30
CA ALA A 218 2.62 -24.10 16.18
C ALA A 218 2.40 -25.44 15.47
N TYR A 219 3.15 -25.68 14.39
CA TYR A 219 3.13 -26.95 13.66
C TYR A 219 3.58 -28.12 14.55
N ALA A 220 4.66 -27.94 15.32
CA ALA A 220 5.20 -28.97 16.22
C ALA A 220 4.25 -29.34 17.39
N VAL A 221 3.54 -28.36 17.95
CA VAL A 221 2.56 -28.59 19.02
C VAL A 221 1.35 -29.37 18.48
N GLY A 222 0.87 -28.99 17.30
CA GLY A 222 -0.30 -29.59 16.66
C GLY A 222 -1.59 -29.45 17.49
N GLY A 223 -2.67 -30.09 17.03
CA GLY A 223 -3.94 -30.18 17.77
C GLY A 223 -5.08 -29.34 17.18
N ARG A 224 -6.21 -29.30 17.91
CA ARG A 224 -7.52 -28.81 17.42
C ARG A 224 -7.49 -27.36 16.91
N PHE A 225 -6.58 -26.53 17.42
CA PHE A 225 -6.50 -25.10 17.10
C PHE A 225 -5.37 -24.74 16.12
N ALA A 226 -4.70 -25.73 15.51
CA ALA A 226 -3.57 -25.47 14.61
C ALA A 226 -3.93 -24.52 13.45
N ALA A 227 -5.11 -24.69 12.83
CA ALA A 227 -5.58 -23.82 11.75
C ALA A 227 -5.79 -22.37 12.21
N LEU A 228 -6.32 -22.17 13.42
CA LEU A 228 -6.51 -20.85 14.01
C LEU A 228 -5.17 -20.15 14.26
N PHE A 229 -4.17 -20.88 14.77
CA PHE A 229 -2.82 -20.32 14.96
C PHE A 229 -2.18 -19.93 13.63
N VAL A 230 -2.24 -20.79 12.61
CA VAL A 230 -1.72 -20.48 11.28
C VAL A 230 -2.41 -19.24 10.71
N PHE A 231 -3.74 -19.14 10.82
CA PHE A 231 -4.49 -17.96 10.38
C PHE A 231 -4.05 -16.69 11.13
N ALA A 232 -3.95 -16.74 12.45
CA ALA A 232 -3.51 -15.62 13.28
C ALA A 232 -2.08 -15.16 12.89
N PHE A 233 -1.17 -16.11 12.66
CA PHE A 233 0.18 -15.82 12.21
C PHE A 233 0.21 -15.21 10.80
N LEU A 234 -0.56 -15.72 9.83
CA LEU A 234 -0.62 -15.17 8.48
C LEU A 234 -1.20 -13.75 8.47
N PHE A 235 -2.28 -13.52 9.23
CA PHE A 235 -2.84 -12.18 9.41
C PHE A 235 -1.81 -11.22 10.02
N SER A 236 -1.11 -11.69 11.05
CA SER A 236 -0.09 -10.92 11.74
C SER A 236 1.10 -10.57 10.84
N LEU A 237 1.56 -11.51 10.01
CA LEU A 237 2.59 -11.28 9.01
C LEU A 237 2.12 -10.22 8.01
N ALA A 238 0.95 -10.42 7.42
CA ALA A 238 0.42 -9.51 6.42
C ALA A 238 0.25 -8.09 6.96
N TRP A 239 -0.35 -7.94 8.15
CA TRP A 239 -0.58 -6.62 8.73
C TRP A 239 0.73 -5.91 9.08
N THR A 240 1.65 -6.59 9.76
CA THR A 240 2.96 -6.02 10.14
C THR A 240 3.77 -5.60 8.93
N MET A 241 3.84 -6.45 7.90
CA MET A 241 4.56 -6.13 6.67
C MET A 241 3.94 -4.98 5.90
N GLN A 242 2.61 -4.87 5.89
CA GLN A 242 1.93 -3.72 5.29
C GLN A 242 2.19 -2.44 6.07
N VAL A 243 2.29 -2.49 7.42
CA VAL A 243 2.71 -1.33 8.24
C VAL A 243 4.10 -0.89 7.86
N ILE A 244 5.09 -1.80 7.85
CA ILE A 244 6.47 -1.47 7.46
C ILE A 244 6.50 -0.85 6.06
N LYS A 245 5.83 -1.48 5.09
CA LYS A 245 5.73 -0.99 3.70
C LYS A 245 5.10 0.41 3.63
N ASN A 246 4.00 0.65 4.34
CA ASN A 246 3.29 1.93 4.29
C ASN A 246 4.01 3.04 5.08
N VAL A 247 4.81 2.70 6.11
CA VAL A 247 5.71 3.67 6.76
C VAL A 247 6.73 4.19 5.75
N VAL A 248 7.39 3.30 5.01
CA VAL A 248 8.29 3.70 3.90
C VAL A 248 7.54 4.52 2.86
N LEU A 249 6.36 4.05 2.43
CA LEU A 249 5.55 4.72 1.42
C LEU A 249 5.24 6.17 1.81
N VAL A 250 4.71 6.39 3.02
CA VAL A 250 4.30 7.72 3.51
C VAL A 250 5.51 8.63 3.64
N ALA A 251 6.63 8.12 4.16
CA ALA A 251 7.81 8.93 4.41
C ALA A 251 8.50 9.35 3.10
N VAL A 252 8.66 8.42 2.16
CA VAL A 252 9.19 8.74 0.81
C VAL A 252 8.22 9.62 0.03
N ALA A 253 6.91 9.37 0.12
CA ALA A 253 5.91 10.19 -0.56
C ALA A 253 5.93 11.64 -0.05
N ARG A 254 6.17 11.87 1.25
CA ARG A 254 6.34 13.22 1.82
C ARG A 254 7.54 13.93 1.19
N VAL A 255 8.70 13.28 1.12
CA VAL A 255 9.90 13.85 0.47
C VAL A 255 9.63 14.17 -0.99
N ALA A 256 9.07 13.21 -1.73
CA ALA A 256 8.78 13.38 -3.15
C ALA A 256 7.74 14.48 -3.40
N HIS A 257 6.68 14.53 -2.61
CA HIS A 257 5.64 15.55 -2.71
C HIS A 257 6.20 16.96 -2.45
N LEU A 258 7.03 17.13 -1.42
CA LEU A 258 7.64 18.43 -1.10
C LEU A 258 8.61 18.90 -2.18
N HIS A 259 9.33 17.99 -2.82
CA HIS A 259 10.16 18.32 -3.98
C HIS A 259 9.33 18.93 -5.12
N PHE A 260 8.19 18.31 -5.45
CA PHE A 260 7.33 18.81 -6.52
C PHE A 260 6.58 20.10 -6.10
N ALA A 261 6.07 20.16 -4.87
CA ALA A 261 5.27 21.28 -4.38
C ALA A 261 6.10 22.54 -4.07
N LEU A 262 7.18 22.42 -3.28
CA LEU A 262 7.94 23.57 -2.74
C LEU A 262 9.29 23.77 -3.44
N GLY A 263 9.90 22.68 -3.92
CA GLY A 263 11.20 22.69 -4.59
C GLY A 263 12.33 22.53 -3.61
N GLN A 264 13.55 22.77 -4.08
CA GLN A 264 14.77 22.39 -3.35
C GLN A 264 15.20 23.35 -2.24
N ARG A 265 14.45 24.42 -1.97
CA ARG A 265 14.86 25.40 -0.95
C ARG A 265 14.48 24.91 0.46
N GLY A 266 15.48 24.40 1.18
CA GLY A 266 15.53 24.41 2.64
C GLY A 266 14.82 23.25 3.37
N PHE A 267 14.59 22.12 2.74
CA PHE A 267 13.92 20.98 3.37
C PHE A 267 14.91 19.89 3.81
N ASP A 268 14.96 19.59 5.12
CA ASP A 268 15.72 18.46 5.65
C ASP A 268 14.90 17.16 5.49
N ALA A 269 15.38 16.27 4.63
CA ALA A 269 14.79 14.96 4.44
C ALA A 269 14.72 14.16 5.77
N ARG A 270 15.65 14.35 6.71
CA ARG A 270 15.60 13.68 8.02
C ARG A 270 14.38 14.13 8.84
N GLU A 271 14.09 15.43 8.85
CA GLU A 271 12.89 15.96 9.51
C GLU A 271 11.60 15.51 8.81
N ALA A 272 11.63 15.36 7.47
CA ALA A 272 10.58 14.72 6.69
C ALA A 272 10.22 13.34 7.25
N PHE A 273 11.26 12.52 7.41
CA PHE A 273 11.15 11.14 7.83
C PHE A 273 10.67 11.04 9.27
N ALA A 274 11.25 11.83 10.17
CA ALA A 274 10.87 11.87 11.59
C ALA A 274 9.40 12.32 11.78
N GLY A 275 8.98 13.36 11.05
CA GLY A 275 7.60 13.86 11.10
C GLY A 275 6.59 12.88 10.49
N ALA A 276 6.96 12.16 9.43
CA ALA A 276 6.12 11.12 8.84
C ALA A 276 5.87 9.98 9.83
N CYS A 277 6.90 9.49 10.52
CA CYS A 277 6.76 8.38 11.47
C CYS A 277 5.89 8.73 12.69
N THR A 278 5.95 9.95 13.21
CA THR A 278 5.26 10.34 14.44
C THR A 278 3.85 10.87 14.21
N VAL A 279 3.62 11.64 13.15
CA VAL A 279 2.32 12.30 12.90
C VAL A 279 1.31 11.37 12.23
N SER A 280 1.78 10.30 11.55
CA SER A 280 0.93 9.45 10.72
C SER A 280 0.69 8.03 11.25
N ALA A 281 1.28 7.66 12.39
CA ALA A 281 1.29 6.27 12.87
C ALA A 281 -0.10 5.60 12.87
N GLY A 282 -1.14 6.30 13.33
CA GLY A 282 -2.50 5.73 13.37
C GLY A 282 -3.14 5.53 12.00
N SER A 283 -2.99 6.50 11.11
CA SER A 283 -3.44 6.41 9.72
C SER A 283 -2.72 5.30 8.97
N VAL A 284 -1.41 5.13 9.22
CA VAL A 284 -0.60 4.07 8.63
C VAL A 284 -1.04 2.70 9.14
N CYS A 285 -1.16 2.52 10.46
CA CYS A 285 -1.56 1.23 11.05
C CYS A 285 -2.96 0.78 10.60
N GLY A 286 -3.94 1.69 10.65
CA GLY A 286 -5.30 1.40 10.18
C GLY A 286 -5.36 1.17 8.67
N GLY A 287 -4.64 2.00 7.90
CA GLY A 287 -4.57 1.88 6.44
C GLY A 287 -3.92 0.59 5.95
N SER A 288 -2.93 0.09 6.68
CA SER A 288 -2.25 -1.17 6.36
C SER A 288 -3.15 -2.39 6.46
N CYS A 289 -4.19 -2.35 7.28
CA CYS A 289 -5.21 -3.39 7.33
C CYS A 289 -6.31 -3.14 6.29
N LEU A 290 -6.79 -1.88 6.20
CA LEU A 290 -7.99 -1.55 5.42
C LEU A 290 -7.71 -1.44 3.91
N VAL A 291 -6.70 -0.67 3.50
CA VAL A 291 -6.46 -0.33 2.09
C VAL A 291 -6.22 -1.55 1.19
N PRO A 292 -5.47 -2.60 1.61
CA PRO A 292 -5.35 -3.81 0.80
C PRO A 292 -6.69 -4.49 0.53
N VAL A 293 -7.58 -4.58 1.54
CA VAL A 293 -8.91 -5.19 1.41
C VAL A 293 -9.76 -4.38 0.43
N LEU A 294 -9.78 -3.06 0.58
CA LEU A 294 -10.52 -2.16 -0.34
C LEU A 294 -9.98 -2.26 -1.78
N GLY A 295 -8.66 -2.42 -1.93
CA GLY A 295 -8.02 -2.64 -3.23
C GLY A 295 -8.46 -3.94 -3.91
N VAL A 296 -8.61 -5.03 -3.16
CA VAL A 296 -9.14 -6.31 -3.68
C VAL A 296 -10.59 -6.15 -4.11
N VAL A 297 -11.44 -5.54 -3.28
CA VAL A 297 -12.86 -5.31 -3.62
C VAL A 297 -12.99 -4.47 -4.90
N ARG A 298 -12.22 -3.38 -5.03
CA ARG A 298 -12.22 -2.56 -6.25
C ARG A 298 -11.66 -3.32 -7.46
N GLY A 299 -10.66 -4.19 -7.26
CA GLY A 299 -10.14 -5.07 -8.30
C GLY A 299 -11.21 -6.03 -8.84
N LEU A 300 -11.93 -6.70 -7.94
CA LEU A 300 -13.01 -7.63 -8.29
C LEU A 300 -14.18 -6.90 -8.98
N ALA A 301 -14.60 -5.74 -8.46
CA ALA A 301 -15.65 -4.94 -9.08
C ALA A 301 -15.31 -4.58 -10.54
N ARG A 302 -14.07 -4.18 -10.80
CA ARG A 302 -13.61 -3.87 -12.17
C ARG A 302 -13.54 -5.10 -13.07
N ALA A 303 -13.08 -6.24 -12.55
CA ALA A 303 -13.05 -7.48 -13.31
C ALA A 303 -14.47 -7.93 -13.71
N MET A 304 -15.45 -7.79 -12.80
CA MET A 304 -16.85 -8.09 -13.10
C MET A 304 -17.43 -7.13 -14.13
N ASN A 305 -17.12 -5.83 -14.05
CA ASN A 305 -17.54 -4.86 -15.05
C ASN A 305 -17.04 -5.20 -16.46
N LEU A 306 -15.78 -5.60 -16.60
CA LEU A 306 -15.20 -5.99 -17.89
C LEU A 306 -15.86 -7.24 -18.48
N VAL A 307 -16.39 -8.12 -17.65
CA VAL A 307 -17.10 -9.34 -18.08
C VAL A 307 -18.58 -9.04 -18.38
N ALA A 308 -19.16 -8.06 -17.68
CA ALA A 308 -20.57 -7.68 -17.83
C ALA A 308 -20.86 -6.81 -19.07
N GLU A 309 -19.84 -6.17 -19.68
CA GLU A 309 -20.01 -5.41 -20.92
C GLU A 309 -20.44 -6.27 -22.13
N ASP A 310 -20.33 -7.61 -22.05
CA ASP A 310 -20.58 -8.48 -23.22
C ASP A 310 -21.84 -9.36 -23.12
N LYS A 311 -22.42 -9.67 -21.94
CA LYS A 311 -23.69 -10.46 -21.81
C LYS A 311 -24.49 -10.22 -20.51
N ASP A 312 -25.82 -10.25 -20.66
CA ASP A 312 -26.92 -10.33 -19.66
C ASP A 312 -27.23 -9.09 -18.77
N GLU A 313 -28.49 -8.61 -18.83
CA GLU A 313 -29.03 -7.51 -17.99
C GLU A 313 -28.87 -7.75 -16.47
N PHE A 314 -28.87 -9.01 -16.03
CA PHE A 314 -28.68 -9.35 -14.62
C PHE A 314 -27.22 -9.15 -14.14
N MET A 315 -26.25 -9.52 -14.98
CA MET A 315 -24.83 -9.26 -14.69
C MET A 315 -24.53 -7.76 -14.73
N PHE A 316 -25.21 -7.01 -15.60
CA PHE A 316 -25.11 -5.56 -15.67
C PHE A 316 -25.57 -4.85 -14.37
N SER A 317 -26.69 -5.30 -13.78
CA SER A 317 -27.20 -4.77 -12.51
C SER A 317 -26.27 -5.06 -11.32
N CYS A 318 -25.73 -6.28 -11.23
CA CYS A 318 -24.77 -6.65 -10.20
C CYS A 318 -23.46 -5.87 -10.36
N ALA A 319 -22.94 -5.77 -11.57
CA ALA A 319 -21.72 -5.01 -11.90
C ALA A 319 -21.84 -3.54 -11.49
N HIS A 320 -22.97 -2.88 -11.80
CA HIS A 320 -23.23 -1.51 -11.39
C HIS A 320 -23.32 -1.34 -9.86
N CYS A 321 -23.92 -2.31 -9.15
CA CYS A 321 -23.95 -2.33 -7.69
C CYS A 321 -22.55 -2.45 -7.07
N TYR A 322 -21.73 -3.39 -7.56
CA TYR A 322 -20.35 -3.58 -7.09
C TYR A 322 -19.46 -2.37 -7.36
N MET A 323 -19.63 -1.71 -8.50
CA MET A 323 -18.94 -0.45 -8.78
C MET A 323 -19.37 0.67 -7.85
N GLY A 324 -20.67 0.83 -7.61
CA GLY A 324 -21.17 1.82 -6.65
C GLY A 324 -20.63 1.62 -5.24
N VAL A 325 -20.45 0.37 -4.81
CA VAL A 325 -19.77 0.03 -3.55
C VAL A 325 -18.28 0.36 -3.63
N ALA A 326 -17.57 -0.07 -4.68
CA ALA A 326 -16.14 0.15 -4.84
C ALA A 326 -15.78 1.66 -4.88
N ASP A 327 -16.62 2.49 -5.50
CA ASP A 327 -16.41 3.94 -5.58
C ASP A 327 -16.67 4.65 -4.25
N ARG A 328 -17.63 4.17 -3.45
CA ARG A 328 -17.77 4.63 -2.07
C ARG A 328 -16.58 4.20 -1.22
N LEU A 329 -16.16 2.94 -1.35
CA LEU A 329 -15.05 2.37 -0.58
C LEU A 329 -13.72 3.08 -0.83
N VAL A 330 -13.45 3.48 -2.07
CA VAL A 330 -12.19 4.16 -2.41
C VAL A 330 -12.05 5.50 -1.69
N ARG A 331 -13.16 6.16 -1.32
CA ARG A 331 -13.16 7.39 -0.51
C ARG A 331 -12.79 7.13 0.95
N PHE A 332 -13.02 5.91 1.46
CA PHE A 332 -12.65 5.52 2.83
C PHE A 332 -11.18 5.10 2.95
N GLY A 333 -10.58 4.56 1.87
CA GLY A 333 -9.19 4.17 1.88
C GLY A 333 -8.66 3.87 0.49
N ASN A 334 -7.60 4.57 0.11
CA ASN A 334 -6.90 4.36 -1.14
C ASN A 334 -5.40 4.70 -0.99
N ARG A 335 -4.58 4.19 -1.90
CA ARG A 335 -3.11 4.40 -1.85
C ARG A 335 -2.71 5.87 -1.98
N TRP A 336 -3.51 6.68 -2.67
CA TRP A 336 -3.22 8.10 -2.94
C TRP A 336 -3.38 8.94 -1.67
N GLY A 337 -4.33 8.56 -0.81
CA GLY A 337 -4.51 9.15 0.51
C GLY A 337 -3.27 9.07 1.40
N PHE A 338 -2.40 8.06 1.24
CA PHE A 338 -1.14 8.00 1.99
C PHE A 338 -0.21 9.19 1.68
N VAL A 339 -0.29 9.79 0.49
CA VAL A 339 0.46 11.01 0.17
C VAL A 339 -0.05 12.17 1.02
N HIS A 340 -1.37 12.38 1.10
CA HIS A 340 -1.96 13.42 1.96
C HIS A 340 -1.76 13.16 3.46
N VAL A 341 -1.68 11.89 3.88
CA VAL A 341 -1.29 11.51 5.24
C VAL A 341 0.13 11.99 5.53
N GLY A 342 1.08 11.77 4.60
CA GLY A 342 2.47 12.18 4.75
C GLY A 342 2.69 13.68 4.59
N ALA A 343 2.15 14.29 3.55
CA ALA A 343 2.34 15.70 3.23
C ALA A 343 1.59 16.62 4.18
N HIS A 344 0.31 16.34 4.44
CA HIS A 344 -0.61 17.25 5.14
C HIS A 344 -0.97 16.80 6.57
N GLY A 345 -0.50 15.64 7.04
CA GLY A 345 -0.81 15.13 8.37
C GLY A 345 -2.29 14.85 8.60
N LYS A 346 -3.02 14.52 7.53
CA LYS A 346 -4.47 14.20 7.56
C LYS A 346 -4.69 12.76 8.03
N GLY A 347 -5.85 12.49 8.64
CA GLY A 347 -6.31 11.13 8.91
C GLY A 347 -6.60 10.39 7.60
N LEU A 348 -6.32 9.07 7.51
CA LEU A 348 -6.40 8.32 6.24
C LEU A 348 -7.74 8.48 5.52
N VAL A 349 -8.87 8.32 6.21
CA VAL A 349 -10.20 8.40 5.58
C VAL A 349 -10.41 9.76 4.91
N ARG A 350 -10.09 10.85 5.62
CA ARG A 350 -10.18 12.21 5.08
C ARG A 350 -9.18 12.43 3.95
N ALA A 351 -7.95 11.94 4.13
CA ALA A 351 -6.90 12.04 3.13
C ALA A 351 -7.31 11.34 1.82
N SER A 352 -7.86 10.13 1.92
CA SER A 352 -8.38 9.34 0.79
C SER A 352 -9.56 10.02 0.11
N GLY A 353 -10.53 10.53 0.86
CA GLY A 353 -11.66 11.30 0.33
C GLY A 353 -11.19 12.54 -0.45
N ASP A 354 -10.36 13.37 0.17
CA ASP A 354 -9.84 14.60 -0.44
C ASP A 354 -9.06 14.30 -1.74
N THR A 355 -8.18 13.28 -1.74
CA THR A 355 -7.43 12.90 -2.96
C THR A 355 -8.33 12.40 -4.07
N TRP A 356 -9.35 11.61 -3.74
CA TRP A 356 -10.22 11.00 -4.75
C TRP A 356 -11.14 12.05 -5.38
N GLU A 357 -11.70 12.94 -4.55
CA GLU A 357 -12.51 14.06 -5.02
C GLU A 357 -11.71 15.01 -5.92
N MET A 358 -10.44 15.26 -5.59
CA MET A 358 -9.54 16.05 -6.45
C MET A 358 -9.31 15.38 -7.80
N PHE A 359 -9.07 14.07 -7.84
CA PHE A 359 -8.92 13.34 -9.10
C PHE A 359 -10.17 13.35 -9.95
N ASP A 360 -11.34 13.24 -9.32
CA ASP A 360 -12.63 13.30 -10.01
C ASP A 360 -12.85 14.66 -10.67
N ARG A 361 -12.66 15.75 -9.90
CA ARG A 361 -12.78 17.14 -10.39
C ARG A 361 -11.86 17.46 -11.58
N LEU A 362 -10.68 16.85 -11.63
CA LEU A 362 -9.68 17.07 -12.67
C LEU A 362 -9.72 16.03 -13.81
N GLY A 363 -10.65 15.07 -13.77
CA GLY A 363 -10.75 14.01 -14.77
C GLY A 363 -9.57 13.02 -14.76
N LEU A 364 -8.83 12.92 -13.65
CA LEU A 364 -7.65 12.06 -13.51
C LEU A 364 -7.97 10.61 -13.12
N VAL A 365 -9.24 10.28 -12.87
CA VAL A 365 -9.66 8.92 -12.47
C VAL A 365 -9.24 7.86 -13.51
N ARG A 366 -9.45 8.13 -14.81
CA ARG A 366 -9.01 7.21 -15.88
C ARG A 366 -7.49 7.03 -15.94
N LEU A 367 -6.73 8.10 -15.70
CA LEU A 367 -5.27 8.03 -15.63
C LEU A 367 -4.83 7.12 -14.47
N VAL A 368 -5.39 7.36 -13.28
CA VAL A 368 -5.11 6.62 -12.05
C VAL A 368 -5.53 5.15 -12.13
N ASP A 369 -6.62 4.84 -12.83
CA ASP A 369 -7.08 3.46 -13.06
C ASP A 369 -6.24 2.72 -14.11
N THR A 370 -5.56 3.44 -15.01
CA THR A 370 -4.64 2.86 -16.01
C THR A 370 -3.18 2.77 -15.54
N ASP A 371 -2.85 3.32 -14.36
CA ASP A 371 -1.53 3.24 -13.75
C ASP A 371 -1.10 1.78 -13.49
N LEU A 372 0.08 1.42 -13.99
CA LEU A 372 0.67 0.08 -13.80
C LEU A 372 1.55 -0.01 -12.57
N THR A 373 1.82 1.08 -11.84
CA THR A 373 2.80 1.07 -10.74
C THR A 373 2.43 0.08 -9.63
N ALA A 374 1.15 0.01 -9.25
CA ALA A 374 0.69 -0.98 -8.28
C ALA A 374 0.91 -2.42 -8.77
N SER A 375 0.62 -2.68 -10.04
CA SER A 375 0.83 -3.98 -10.67
C SER A 375 2.31 -4.34 -10.78
N CYS A 376 3.17 -3.41 -11.18
CA CYS A 376 4.63 -3.57 -11.18
C CYS A 376 5.13 -3.93 -9.78
N CYS A 377 4.74 -3.19 -8.75
CA CYS A 377 5.17 -3.45 -7.38
C CYS A 377 4.64 -4.79 -6.85
N PHE A 378 3.41 -5.18 -7.23
CA PHE A 378 2.85 -6.48 -6.92
C PHE A 378 3.65 -7.62 -7.58
N LEU A 379 3.92 -7.52 -8.88
CA LEU A 379 4.70 -8.51 -9.64
C LEU A 379 6.16 -8.59 -9.16
N ALA A 380 6.77 -7.47 -8.77
CA ALA A 380 8.08 -7.46 -8.12
C ALA A 380 8.05 -8.22 -6.77
N GLY A 381 6.95 -8.08 -6.02
CA GLY A 381 6.64 -8.91 -4.86
C GLY A 381 6.60 -10.40 -5.24
N VAL A 382 5.81 -10.77 -6.24
CA VAL A 382 5.68 -12.16 -6.70
C VAL A 382 7.02 -12.74 -7.14
N SER A 383 7.83 -11.98 -7.89
CA SER A 383 9.20 -12.37 -8.26
C SER A 383 10.06 -12.67 -7.02
N GLY A 384 10.02 -11.80 -6.01
CA GLY A 384 10.74 -12.00 -4.75
C GLY A 384 10.29 -13.26 -4.03
N GLY A 385 8.98 -13.47 -3.92
CA GLY A 385 8.40 -14.68 -3.34
C GLY A 385 8.83 -15.94 -4.10
N ALA A 386 8.76 -15.92 -5.43
CA ALA A 386 9.13 -17.05 -6.27
C ALA A 386 10.61 -17.42 -6.12
N VAL A 387 11.54 -16.44 -6.07
CA VAL A 387 12.96 -16.70 -5.78
C VAL A 387 13.12 -17.40 -4.43
N CYS A 388 12.39 -16.96 -3.40
CA CYS A 388 12.51 -17.53 -2.06
C CYS A 388 11.92 -18.94 -1.98
N ALA A 389 10.80 -19.18 -2.64
CA ALA A 389 10.22 -20.50 -2.80
C ALA A 389 11.19 -21.44 -3.51
N LEU A 390 11.86 -20.96 -4.56
CA LEU A 390 12.86 -21.74 -5.29
C LEU A 390 14.05 -22.10 -4.40
N VAL A 391 14.62 -21.15 -3.67
CA VAL A 391 15.76 -21.38 -2.77
C VAL A 391 15.39 -22.31 -1.61
N GLY A 392 14.37 -21.93 -0.82
CA GLY A 392 13.95 -22.69 0.36
C GLY A 392 13.36 -24.05 0.00
N GLY A 393 12.53 -24.10 -1.04
CA GLY A 393 11.91 -25.33 -1.51
C GLY A 393 12.88 -26.32 -2.12
N SER A 394 13.87 -25.87 -2.90
CA SER A 394 14.89 -26.76 -3.46
C SER A 394 15.80 -27.33 -2.38
N TRP A 395 16.15 -26.52 -1.37
CA TRP A 395 16.90 -27.01 -0.22
C TRP A 395 16.10 -28.06 0.55
N ALA A 396 14.86 -27.73 0.90
CA ALA A 396 13.98 -28.65 1.63
C ALA A 396 13.74 -29.94 0.84
N LEU A 397 13.57 -29.87 -0.48
CA LEU A 397 13.47 -31.07 -1.34
C LEU A 397 14.70 -31.98 -1.25
N ALA A 398 15.90 -31.40 -1.13
CA ALA A 398 17.14 -32.15 -1.04
C ALA A 398 17.37 -32.79 0.34
N VAL A 399 16.79 -32.22 1.40
CA VAL A 399 16.99 -32.65 2.79
C VAL A 399 15.80 -33.44 3.33
N ASP A 400 14.62 -32.84 3.32
CA ASP A 400 13.36 -33.46 3.78
C ASP A 400 12.17 -33.05 2.89
N LYS A 401 11.87 -33.94 1.93
CA LYS A 401 10.78 -33.77 0.97
C LYS A 401 9.41 -33.54 1.64
N SER A 402 9.20 -34.04 2.86
CA SER A 402 7.92 -33.87 3.56
C SER A 402 7.65 -32.42 3.96
N LEU A 403 8.71 -31.64 4.22
CA LEU A 403 8.62 -30.24 4.61
C LEU A 403 8.63 -29.28 3.41
N ALA A 404 9.12 -29.73 2.26
CA ALA A 404 9.38 -28.90 1.08
C ALA A 404 8.20 -28.06 0.63
N THR A 405 6.97 -28.60 0.59
CA THR A 405 5.78 -27.83 0.21
C THR A 405 5.53 -26.68 1.19
N SER A 406 5.61 -26.95 2.49
CA SER A 406 5.35 -25.95 3.54
C SER A 406 6.41 -24.86 3.55
N VAL A 407 7.69 -25.25 3.44
CA VAL A 407 8.84 -24.32 3.39
C VAL A 407 8.73 -23.44 2.16
N SER A 408 8.39 -24.00 0.99
CA SER A 408 8.19 -23.25 -0.26
C SER A 408 7.12 -22.18 -0.12
N ILE A 409 5.96 -22.51 0.47
CA ILE A 409 4.84 -21.57 0.66
C ILE A 409 5.21 -20.45 1.63
N TYR A 410 5.83 -20.78 2.77
CA TYR A 410 6.21 -19.77 3.75
C TYR A 410 7.35 -18.88 3.26
N ALA A 411 8.35 -19.46 2.58
CA ALA A 411 9.42 -18.70 1.93
C ALA A 411 8.86 -17.76 0.86
N PHE A 412 7.87 -18.22 0.07
CA PHE A 412 7.17 -17.36 -0.89
C PHE A 412 6.54 -16.14 -0.22
N LEU A 413 5.80 -16.34 0.87
CA LEU A 413 5.12 -15.25 1.56
C LEU A 413 6.10 -14.22 2.13
N ILE A 414 7.17 -14.69 2.78
CA ILE A 414 8.23 -13.81 3.31
C ILE A 414 8.87 -13.03 2.16
N GLY A 415 9.29 -13.70 1.09
CA GLY A 415 9.90 -13.07 -0.07
C GLY A 415 9.01 -12.06 -0.77
N TYR A 416 7.72 -12.37 -0.87
CA TYR A 416 6.73 -11.45 -1.39
C TYR A 416 6.69 -10.17 -0.56
N PHE A 417 6.55 -10.27 0.76
CA PHE A 417 6.46 -9.09 1.61
C PHE A 417 7.75 -8.28 1.65
N MET A 418 8.93 -8.92 1.69
CA MET A 418 10.22 -8.22 1.64
C MET A 418 10.36 -7.39 0.36
N SER A 419 10.05 -7.99 -0.79
CA SER A 419 10.05 -7.26 -2.07
C SER A 419 9.01 -6.15 -2.11
N ARG A 420 7.83 -6.33 -1.51
CA ARG A 420 6.82 -5.25 -1.41
C ARG A 420 7.30 -4.08 -0.56
N VAL A 421 7.99 -4.33 0.55
CA VAL A 421 8.60 -3.28 1.40
C VAL A 421 9.66 -2.52 0.62
N ALA A 422 10.57 -3.22 -0.07
CA ALA A 422 11.61 -2.58 -0.89
C ALA A 422 11.00 -1.70 -2.01
N MET A 423 10.00 -2.23 -2.73
CA MET A 423 9.31 -1.53 -3.82
C MET A 423 8.38 -0.39 -3.35
N ALA A 424 8.23 -0.18 -2.04
CA ALA A 424 7.47 0.94 -1.50
C ALA A 424 8.06 2.30 -1.92
N TRP A 425 9.39 2.39 -2.11
CA TRP A 425 10.03 3.62 -2.56
C TRP A 425 9.57 4.06 -3.96
N PRO A 426 9.81 3.30 -5.05
CA PRO A 426 9.36 3.72 -6.38
C PRO A 426 7.83 3.91 -6.43
N GLN A 427 7.07 3.08 -5.70
CA GLN A 427 5.63 3.25 -5.57
C GLN A 427 5.26 4.61 -4.95
N ALA A 428 5.97 5.04 -3.90
CA ALA A 428 5.74 6.32 -3.24
C ALA A 428 6.02 7.50 -4.16
N CYS A 429 7.14 7.45 -4.91
CA CYS A 429 7.50 8.52 -5.83
C CYS A 429 6.41 8.74 -6.88
N VAL A 430 5.96 7.67 -7.55
CA VAL A 430 4.89 7.79 -8.57
C VAL A 430 3.58 8.26 -7.96
N THR A 431 3.22 7.74 -6.78
CA THR A 431 1.98 8.13 -6.10
C THR A 431 2.02 9.62 -5.73
N ALA A 432 3.15 10.11 -5.22
CA ALA A 432 3.37 11.51 -4.89
C ALA A 432 3.42 12.40 -6.13
N TYR A 433 4.02 11.94 -7.22
CA TYR A 433 4.08 12.67 -8.49
C TYR A 433 2.69 13.01 -9.03
N ILE A 434 1.80 12.01 -9.11
CA ILE A 434 0.44 12.19 -9.61
C ILE A 434 -0.40 13.06 -8.66
N VAL A 435 -0.26 12.88 -7.33
CA VAL A 435 -0.98 13.70 -6.35
C VAL A 435 -0.52 15.15 -6.39
N ALA A 436 0.80 15.40 -6.45
CA ALA A 436 1.33 16.75 -6.54
C ALA A 436 0.94 17.44 -7.87
N TYR A 437 0.88 16.68 -8.97
CA TYR A 437 0.35 17.18 -10.25
C TYR A 437 -1.11 17.58 -10.12
N ALA A 438 -1.94 16.75 -9.47
CA ALA A 438 -3.34 17.06 -9.26
C ALA A 438 -3.55 18.31 -8.38
N GLU A 439 -2.68 18.56 -7.39
CA GLU A 439 -2.76 19.77 -6.56
C GLU A 439 -2.41 21.05 -7.33
N ASN A 440 -1.43 20.98 -8.25
CA ASN A 440 -1.06 22.13 -9.08
C ASN A 440 -0.55 21.70 -10.48
N PRO A 441 -1.47 21.49 -11.44
CA PRO A 441 -1.11 21.04 -12.79
C PRO A 441 -0.29 22.05 -13.58
N GLN A 442 -0.32 23.34 -13.19
CA GLN A 442 0.37 24.44 -13.86
C GLN A 442 1.79 24.67 -13.32
N ASN A 443 2.23 23.88 -12.34
CA ASN A 443 3.56 24.03 -11.77
C ASN A 443 4.63 23.66 -12.81
N PRO A 444 5.58 24.56 -13.11
CA PRO A 444 6.57 24.36 -14.17
C PRO A 444 7.57 23.22 -13.93
N ARG A 445 7.54 22.59 -12.75
CA ARG A 445 8.36 21.41 -12.44
C ARG A 445 7.83 20.11 -13.02
N PHE A 446 6.57 20.07 -13.44
CA PHE A 446 6.01 18.91 -14.11
C PHE A 446 6.39 18.91 -15.58
N ASP A 447 6.75 17.73 -16.09
CA ASP A 447 6.92 17.51 -17.52
C ASP A 447 5.56 17.27 -18.21
N SER A 448 5.58 17.16 -19.54
CA SER A 448 4.37 16.92 -20.31
C SER A 448 3.81 15.50 -20.14
N THR A 449 4.49 14.58 -19.43
CA THR A 449 4.14 13.15 -19.38
C THR A 449 2.69 12.89 -18.93
N ILE A 450 2.22 13.58 -17.88
CA ILE A 450 0.83 13.43 -17.42
C ILE A 450 -0.15 14.09 -18.40
N ALA A 451 0.17 15.31 -18.87
CA ALA A 451 -0.69 16.06 -19.78
C ALA A 451 -0.89 15.33 -21.12
N ASP A 452 0.18 14.79 -21.70
CA ASP A 452 0.17 14.03 -22.94
C ASP A 452 -0.66 12.75 -22.79
N ARG A 453 -0.57 12.09 -21.63
CA ARG A 453 -1.40 10.91 -21.35
C ARG A 453 -2.88 11.24 -21.22
N ILE A 454 -3.22 12.34 -20.56
CA ILE A 454 -4.61 12.79 -20.46
C ILE A 454 -5.18 13.02 -21.87
N ARG A 455 -4.42 13.65 -22.78
CA ARG A 455 -4.83 13.83 -24.19
C ARG A 455 -5.03 12.50 -24.92
N GLN A 456 -4.16 11.51 -24.70
CA GLN A 456 -4.30 10.17 -25.29
C GLN A 456 -5.52 9.38 -24.76
N LEU A 457 -5.95 9.66 -23.52
CA LEU A 457 -7.07 8.98 -22.87
C LEU A 457 -8.42 9.67 -23.12
N GLN A 458 -8.43 10.85 -23.73
CA GLN A 458 -9.66 11.50 -24.16
C GLN A 458 -10.28 10.70 -25.33
N PRO A 459 -11.60 10.47 -25.32
CA PRO A 459 -12.27 9.89 -26.49
C PRO A 459 -12.04 10.80 -27.71
N PRO A 460 -11.99 10.25 -28.92
CA PRO A 460 -11.96 11.07 -30.13
C PRO A 460 -13.13 12.06 -30.06
N ARG A 461 -12.85 13.35 -30.31
CA ARG A 461 -13.92 14.33 -30.45
C ARG A 461 -14.80 13.86 -31.59
N GLU A 462 -16.07 13.59 -31.31
CA GLU A 462 -17.08 13.53 -32.36
C GLU A 462 -17.05 14.91 -33.02
N GLU A 463 -16.51 14.97 -34.23
CA GLU A 463 -16.67 16.13 -35.11
C GLU A 463 -18.16 16.18 -35.45
N VAL A 464 -18.87 17.07 -34.75
CA VAL A 464 -20.28 17.41 -35.03
C VAL A 464 -20.34 18.37 -36.21
#